data_AF-A0A956T135-F1
#
_entry.id   AF-A0A956T135-F1
#
_cell.length_a   1.000
_cell.length_b   1.000
_cell.length_c   1.000
_cell.angle_alpha   90.00
_cell.angle_beta   90.00
_cell.angle_gamma   90.00
#
_symmetry.space_group_name_H-M   'P 1'
#
loop_
_entity.id
_entity.type
_entity.pdbx_description
1 polymer ?
#
loop_
_entity_poly.entity_id
_entity_poly.type
_entity_poly.pdbx_seq_one_letter_code
_entity_poly.pdbx_strand_id
1 'polypeptide(L)'
;EKVGWKIGYIELSPGAQQDGIESLVRALPGQAVRVMAVSPPHQAKLAPFRVLGMYSLGARERNIRALYVRPYNVAGRPELDEEFLYSLPGELEKAGPADLFDTATTPPPPLVMVLVMCLAAGALALLLVDDLGVQVKGVWWLLLFVPVVGYLAANAIGKGVLYRCLLALAVGCGAPVLGFLKWVYPSLVGDKKGSVGEGLKLLVLTSLMSLSAGLFLAALLSETTFLLGLDRFRGVKLLTLGVPVLIILAFVLKRFTFTQIWGGLRSYVAVYQALLAGVVAGLFGFLFLRTGNDAGGAASDWERTLRVVLDQALGVRPRFKEFMVAHPAMVCLPLVASRLGFLPSLLFVLLAGIGQAGIVDTFAHVHTPLDVTLIRVGLGVLFGAIIGLMAGGLFSFLEPKVTALIKARVGSRSVSP
;
A
#
# COMPACT_ATOMS: atom_id res chain seq x y z
N GLU A 1 14.06 -15.82 37.64
CA GLU A 1 14.03 -14.93 36.47
C GLU A 1 13.35 -15.64 35.30
N LYS A 2 12.29 -15.05 34.74
CA LYS A 2 11.61 -15.59 33.56
C LYS A 2 12.38 -15.21 32.28
N VAL A 3 13.50 -15.88 32.00
CA VAL A 3 14.00 -15.89 30.62
C VAL A 3 13.19 -16.95 29.86
N GLY A 4 12.05 -16.53 29.30
CA GLY A 4 11.02 -17.41 28.71
C GLY A 4 11.26 -17.84 27.25
N TRP A 5 12.37 -17.43 26.63
CA TRP A 5 12.62 -17.61 25.20
C TRP A 5 13.81 -18.53 24.97
N LYS A 6 13.67 -19.52 24.09
CA LYS A 6 14.68 -20.56 23.84
C LYS A 6 15.41 -20.40 22.51
N ILE A 7 14.84 -19.66 21.56
CA ILE A 7 15.36 -19.58 20.18
C ILE A 7 15.31 -18.15 19.64
N GLY A 8 16.39 -17.70 19.00
CA GLY A 8 16.41 -16.48 18.19
C GLY A 8 16.23 -16.79 16.71
N TYR A 9 15.15 -16.29 16.10
CA TYR A 9 14.94 -16.32 14.65
C TYR A 9 15.63 -15.12 14.01
N ILE A 10 16.81 -15.34 13.42
CA ILE A 10 17.56 -14.29 12.72
C ILE A 10 16.89 -14.00 11.37
N GLU A 11 16.55 -12.74 11.12
CA GLU A 11 15.95 -12.32 9.85
C GLU A 11 17.03 -12.16 8.77
N LEU A 12 17.27 -13.21 7.99
CA LEU A 12 18.14 -13.17 6.81
C LEU A 12 17.30 -13.26 5.51
N SER A 13 17.94 -13.01 4.38
CA SER A 13 17.30 -13.22 3.07
C SER A 13 16.95 -14.71 2.90
N PRO A 14 15.90 -15.07 2.13
CA PRO A 14 15.49 -16.47 1.97
C PRO A 14 16.61 -17.42 1.52
N GLY A 15 17.57 -16.92 0.72
CA GLY A 15 18.73 -17.71 0.28
C GLY A 15 19.87 -17.83 1.29
N ALA A 16 19.80 -17.12 2.42
CA ALA A 16 20.79 -17.16 3.50
C ALA A 16 20.18 -17.61 4.84
N GLN A 17 18.90 -18.02 4.84
CA GLN A 17 18.20 -18.47 6.03
C GLN A 17 18.61 -19.91 6.37
N GLN A 18 18.70 -20.22 7.67
CA GLN A 18 19.03 -21.56 8.13
C GLN A 18 17.90 -22.54 7.80
N ASP A 19 18.22 -23.66 7.15
CA ASP A 19 17.24 -24.71 6.87
C ASP A 19 16.62 -25.27 8.15
N GLY A 20 15.30 -25.43 8.16
CA GLY A 20 14.54 -26.00 9.28
C GLY A 20 14.25 -25.05 10.45
N ILE A 21 14.84 -23.84 10.48
CA ILE A 21 14.59 -22.87 11.58
C ILE A 21 13.11 -22.46 11.64
N GLU A 22 12.45 -22.28 10.49
CA GLU A 22 11.03 -21.91 10.44
C GLU A 22 10.13 -23.02 11.00
N SER A 23 10.44 -24.28 10.70
CA SER A 23 9.72 -25.43 11.25
C SER A 23 9.87 -25.54 12.76
N LEU A 24 11.09 -25.30 13.26
CA LEU A 24 11.39 -25.33 14.69
C LEU A 24 10.70 -24.20 15.45
N VAL A 25 10.69 -22.99 14.90
CA VAL A 25 9.99 -21.85 15.49
C VAL A 25 8.48 -22.08 15.51
N ARG A 26 7.90 -22.67 14.45
CA ARG A 26 6.47 -23.05 14.42
C ARG A 26 6.11 -24.10 15.47
N ALA A 27 7.02 -25.01 15.78
CA ALA A 27 6.82 -26.03 16.81
C ALA A 27 6.92 -25.48 18.25
N LEU A 28 7.45 -24.26 18.42
CA LEU A 28 7.70 -23.63 19.72
C LEU A 28 7.02 -22.23 19.81
N PRO A 29 5.68 -22.16 19.71
CA PRO A 29 4.96 -20.89 19.79
C PRO A 29 5.20 -20.21 21.14
N GLY A 30 5.54 -18.92 21.11
CA GLY A 30 5.82 -18.14 22.33
C GLY A 30 7.19 -18.40 22.98
N GLN A 31 8.07 -19.19 22.36
CA GLN A 31 9.45 -19.42 22.83
C GLN A 31 10.52 -18.98 21.82
N ALA A 32 10.12 -18.28 20.75
CA ALA A 32 11.03 -17.72 19.76
C ALA A 32 11.00 -16.18 19.73
N VAL A 33 12.17 -15.57 19.66
CA VAL A 33 12.34 -14.12 19.51
C VAL A 33 12.88 -13.77 18.14
N ARG A 34 12.36 -12.71 17.50
CA ARG A 34 12.90 -12.22 16.23
C ARG A 34 14.17 -11.41 16.49
N VAL A 35 15.23 -11.75 15.77
CA VAL A 35 16.55 -11.12 15.88
C VAL A 35 16.90 -10.46 14.55
N MET A 36 17.28 -9.18 14.57
CA MET A 36 17.81 -8.53 13.38
C MET A 36 19.32 -8.70 13.32
N ALA A 37 19.82 -9.15 12.18
CA ALA A 37 21.25 -9.16 11.87
C ALA A 37 21.47 -8.63 10.45
N VAL A 38 22.46 -7.78 10.27
CA VAL A 38 22.94 -7.44 8.92
C VAL A 38 24.00 -8.46 8.54
N SER A 39 23.85 -9.12 7.37
CA SER A 39 24.83 -10.13 6.94
C SER A 39 26.19 -9.49 6.67
N PRO A 40 27.32 -10.19 6.94
CA PRO A 40 28.65 -9.61 6.75
C PRO A 40 28.91 -9.07 5.33
N PRO A 41 28.53 -9.78 4.23
CA PRO A 41 28.77 -9.26 2.89
C PRO A 41 27.86 -8.07 2.53
N HIS A 42 26.75 -7.88 3.25
CA HIS A 42 25.87 -6.71 3.08
C HIS A 42 26.38 -5.51 3.88
N GLN A 43 26.79 -5.74 5.13
CA GLN A 43 27.38 -4.71 6.00
C GLN A 43 28.65 -4.12 5.39
N ALA A 44 29.51 -4.95 4.78
CA ALA A 44 30.74 -4.51 4.12
C ALA A 44 30.52 -3.52 2.95
N LYS A 45 29.31 -3.47 2.38
CA LYS A 45 28.96 -2.56 1.27
C LYS A 45 28.31 -1.25 1.73
N LEU A 46 28.01 -1.13 3.03
CA LEU A 46 27.21 -0.04 3.58
C LEU A 46 28.02 0.80 4.56
N ALA A 47 27.85 2.11 4.50
CA ALA A 47 28.45 3.01 5.48
C ALA A 47 27.82 2.81 6.89
N PRO A 48 28.57 3.03 7.99
CA PRO A 48 28.10 2.79 9.36
C PRO A 48 26.76 3.46 9.71
N PHE A 49 26.59 4.72 9.32
CA PHE A 49 25.33 5.45 9.54
C PHE A 49 24.11 4.77 8.90
N ARG A 50 24.30 4.06 7.76
CA ARG A 50 23.20 3.35 7.10
C ARG A 50 22.80 2.11 7.87
N VAL A 51 23.78 1.37 8.39
CA VAL A 51 23.52 0.18 9.20
C VAL A 51 22.92 0.56 10.56
N LEU A 52 23.34 1.69 11.13
CA LEU A 52 22.67 2.27 12.30
C LEU A 52 21.20 2.59 11.99
N GLY A 53 20.94 3.24 10.85
CA GLY A 53 19.58 3.52 10.41
C GLY A 53 18.76 2.26 10.15
N MET A 54 19.39 1.14 9.75
CA MET A 54 18.72 -0.15 9.61
C MET A 54 18.34 -0.74 10.97
N TYR A 55 19.25 -0.75 11.94
CA TYR A 55 18.99 -1.27 13.28
C TYR A 55 17.93 -0.44 14.04
N SER A 56 18.03 0.89 13.98
CA SER A 56 17.03 1.80 14.54
C SER A 56 15.65 1.57 13.91
N LEU A 57 15.59 1.40 12.59
CA LEU A 57 14.34 1.08 11.89
C LEU A 57 13.79 -0.30 12.28
N GLY A 58 14.64 -1.32 12.41
CA GLY A 58 14.24 -2.65 12.83
C GLY A 58 13.59 -2.64 14.21
N ALA A 59 14.20 -1.89 15.14
CA ALA A 59 13.65 -1.70 16.47
C ALA A 59 12.31 -0.96 16.46
N ARG A 60 12.25 0.21 15.82
CA ARG A 60 11.06 1.09 15.83
C ARG A 60 9.89 0.57 14.99
N GLU A 61 10.16 0.12 13.76
CA GLU A 61 9.11 -0.23 12.79
C GLU A 61 8.79 -1.72 12.71
N ARG A 62 9.68 -2.62 13.13
CA ARG A 62 9.44 -4.08 13.03
C ARG A 62 9.28 -4.76 14.39
N ASN A 63 9.24 -3.97 15.47
CA ASN A 63 9.16 -4.44 16.85
C ASN A 63 10.26 -5.48 17.16
N ILE A 64 11.46 -5.29 16.59
CA ILE A 64 12.60 -6.16 16.83
C ILE A 64 13.30 -5.70 18.10
N ARG A 65 13.30 -6.57 19.10
CA ARG A 65 13.84 -6.26 20.43
C ARG A 65 15.20 -6.90 20.70
N ALA A 66 15.69 -7.75 19.79
CA ALA A 66 17.02 -8.35 19.84
C ALA A 66 17.81 -7.98 18.58
N LEU A 67 18.92 -7.27 18.77
CA LEU A 67 19.80 -6.84 17.68
C LEU A 67 21.11 -7.61 17.77
N TYR A 68 21.45 -8.34 16.71
CA TYR A 68 22.76 -8.99 16.59
C TYR A 68 23.71 -8.03 15.88
N VAL A 69 24.40 -7.22 16.68
CA VAL A 69 25.31 -6.17 16.21
C VAL A 69 26.68 -6.77 15.94
N ARG A 70 27.26 -6.43 14.78
CA ARG A 70 28.62 -6.82 14.41
C ARG A 70 29.50 -5.57 14.27
N PRO A 71 30.72 -5.59 14.79
CA PRO A 71 31.68 -4.52 14.56
C PRO A 71 32.04 -4.43 13.07
N TYR A 72 32.32 -3.22 12.60
CA TYR A 72 32.72 -2.96 11.21
C TYR A 72 34.17 -3.34 10.92
N ASN A 73 35.04 -3.32 11.94
CA ASN A 73 36.45 -3.66 11.90
C ASN A 73 37.15 -3.24 10.58
N VAL A 74 37.09 -1.93 10.28
CA VAL A 74 37.76 -1.36 9.10
C VAL A 74 39.22 -1.11 9.46
N ALA A 75 40.14 -1.79 8.76
CA ALA A 75 41.57 -1.64 8.98
C ALA A 75 42.00 -0.17 8.85
N GLY A 76 42.62 0.37 9.90
CA GLY A 76 43.10 1.76 9.96
C GLY A 76 42.03 2.81 10.26
N ARG A 77 40.78 2.42 10.58
CA ARG A 77 39.70 3.33 11.01
C ARG A 77 38.87 2.78 12.18
N PRO A 78 39.48 2.56 13.37
CA PRO A 78 38.76 2.11 14.57
C PRO A 78 37.66 3.08 14.99
N GLU A 79 37.80 4.38 14.70
CA GLU A 79 36.84 5.43 15.04
C GLU A 79 35.44 5.19 14.47
N LEU A 80 35.32 4.51 13.31
CA LEU A 80 34.03 4.21 12.70
C LEU A 80 33.25 3.15 13.49
N ASP A 81 33.96 2.23 14.15
CA ASP A 81 33.36 1.19 14.97
C ASP A 81 32.90 1.78 16.31
N GLU A 82 33.73 2.63 16.91
CA GLU A 82 33.38 3.38 18.12
C GLU A 82 32.17 4.30 17.86
N GLU A 83 32.20 5.11 16.80
CA GLU A 83 31.08 6.01 16.45
C GLU A 83 29.78 5.21 16.30
N PHE A 84 29.82 4.08 15.62
CA PHE A 84 28.66 3.20 15.43
C PHE A 84 28.14 2.60 16.75
N LEU A 85 29.03 2.08 17.60
CA LEU A 85 28.66 1.45 18.87
C LEU A 85 28.13 2.45 19.90
N TYR A 86 28.62 3.70 19.91
CA TYR A 86 28.11 4.75 20.79
C TYR A 86 26.83 5.42 20.27
N SER A 87 26.70 5.59 18.96
CA SER A 87 25.52 6.23 18.38
C SER A 87 24.28 5.33 18.38
N LEU A 88 24.47 4.00 18.34
CA LEU A 88 23.34 3.06 18.31
C LEU A 88 22.47 3.11 19.58
N PRO A 89 23.02 3.01 20.81
CA PRO A 89 22.23 3.19 22.04
C PRO A 89 21.54 4.55 22.09
N GLY A 90 22.24 5.63 21.76
CA GLY A 90 21.65 6.98 21.78
C GLY A 90 20.48 7.16 20.81
N GLU A 91 20.49 6.50 19.66
CA GLU A 91 19.34 6.47 18.74
C GLU A 91 18.20 5.58 19.23
N LEU A 92 18.50 4.48 19.92
CA LEU A 92 17.48 3.58 20.47
C LEU A 92 16.82 4.18 21.72
N GLU A 93 17.56 4.85 22.59
CA GLU A 93 17.05 5.52 23.78
C GLU A 93 16.03 6.62 23.46
N LYS A 94 16.18 7.31 22.32
CA LYS A 94 15.19 8.27 21.81
C LYS A 94 13.81 7.63 21.59
N ALA A 95 13.74 6.32 21.36
CA ALA A 95 12.49 5.60 21.17
C ALA A 95 11.82 5.19 22.49
N GLY A 96 12.50 5.34 23.63
CA GLY A 96 12.04 4.93 24.95
C GLY A 96 12.60 3.59 25.41
N PRO A 97 12.36 3.21 26.67
CA PRO A 97 12.86 1.96 27.25
C PRO A 97 12.22 0.76 26.56
N ALA A 98 13.03 -0.27 26.28
CA ALA A 98 12.53 -1.53 25.76
C ALA A 98 11.80 -2.29 26.88
N ASP A 99 10.55 -2.66 26.64
CA ASP A 99 9.78 -3.46 27.58
C ASP A 99 10.20 -4.94 27.53
N LEU A 100 10.11 -5.64 28.67
CA LEU A 100 10.40 -7.08 28.74
C LEU A 100 9.55 -7.84 27.72
N PHE A 101 10.10 -8.91 27.16
CA PHE A 101 9.34 -9.77 26.26
C PHE A 101 8.20 -10.44 27.02
N ASP A 102 6.99 -9.96 26.80
CA ASP A 102 5.82 -10.61 27.34
C ASP A 102 5.65 -11.96 26.64
N THR A 103 5.64 -13.05 27.42
CA THR A 103 5.47 -14.42 26.91
C THR A 103 4.06 -14.69 26.37
N ALA A 104 3.19 -13.68 26.41
CA ALA A 104 1.84 -13.73 25.90
C ALA A 104 1.86 -14.00 24.39
N THR A 105 1.47 -15.21 24.00
CA THR A 105 1.08 -15.50 22.63
C THR A 105 -0.17 -14.70 22.32
N THR A 106 -0.17 -13.90 21.24
CA THR A 106 -1.42 -13.39 20.70
C THR A 106 -2.21 -14.56 20.11
N PRO A 107 -3.36 -14.93 20.72
CA PRO A 107 -4.15 -16.03 20.21
C PRO A 107 -4.67 -15.71 18.81
N PRO A 108 -5.00 -16.73 18.00
CA PRO A 108 -5.67 -16.50 16.74
C PRO A 108 -6.97 -15.68 16.95
N PRO A 109 -7.39 -14.87 15.96
CA PRO A 109 -8.64 -14.13 16.01
C PRO A 109 -9.81 -15.01 16.47
N PRO A 110 -10.64 -14.55 17.41
CA PRO A 110 -11.80 -15.32 17.88
C PRO A 110 -12.71 -15.74 16.72
N LEU A 111 -13.29 -16.95 16.81
CA LEU A 111 -14.16 -17.49 15.75
C LEU A 111 -15.25 -16.49 15.35
N VAL A 112 -15.96 -15.94 16.34
CA VAL A 112 -17.06 -14.97 16.13
C VAL A 112 -16.59 -13.76 15.31
N MET A 113 -15.40 -13.25 15.60
CA MET A 113 -14.82 -12.14 14.86
C MET A 113 -14.58 -12.52 13.40
N VAL A 114 -14.01 -13.70 13.14
CA VAL A 114 -13.80 -14.17 11.76
C VAL A 114 -15.13 -14.36 11.01
N LEU A 115 -16.17 -14.89 11.67
CA LEU A 115 -17.49 -15.05 11.05
C LEU A 115 -18.15 -13.70 10.70
N VAL A 116 -18.07 -12.72 11.59
CA VAL A 116 -18.55 -11.35 11.33
C VAL A 116 -17.79 -10.73 10.15
N MET A 117 -16.48 -10.95 10.09
CA MET A 117 -15.65 -10.48 8.98
C MET A 117 -15.97 -11.19 7.65
N CYS A 118 -16.28 -12.48 7.68
CA CYS A 118 -16.81 -13.20 6.51
C CYS A 118 -18.11 -12.58 6.00
N LEU A 119 -19.05 -12.24 6.89
CA LEU A 119 -20.29 -11.55 6.51
C LEU A 119 -20.00 -10.17 5.90
N ALA A 120 -19.11 -9.39 6.51
CA ALA A 120 -18.72 -8.09 5.98
C ALA A 120 -18.10 -8.19 4.57
N ALA A 121 -17.27 -9.20 4.33
CA ALA A 121 -16.72 -9.48 3.00
C ALA A 121 -17.80 -9.89 1.98
N GLY A 122 -18.80 -10.68 2.40
CA GLY A 122 -19.95 -11.03 1.57
C GLY A 122 -20.79 -9.80 1.22
N ALA A 123 -21.02 -8.91 2.19
CA ALA A 123 -21.73 -7.66 1.98
C ALA A 123 -20.98 -6.75 0.99
N LEU A 124 -19.66 -6.63 1.13
CA LEU A 124 -18.81 -5.91 0.19
C LEU A 124 -18.93 -6.47 -1.24
N ALA A 125 -18.91 -7.79 -1.39
CA ALA A 125 -19.06 -8.44 -2.70
C ALA A 125 -20.42 -8.15 -3.34
N LEU A 126 -21.51 -8.21 -2.56
CA LEU A 126 -22.84 -7.87 -3.03
C LEU A 126 -22.96 -6.39 -3.43
N LEU A 127 -22.38 -5.47 -2.65
CA LEU A 127 -22.36 -4.05 -2.99
C LEU A 127 -21.57 -3.75 -4.28
N LEU A 128 -20.47 -4.48 -4.52
CA LEU A 128 -19.73 -4.38 -5.78
C LEU A 128 -20.54 -4.85 -6.98
N VAL A 129 -21.28 -5.96 -6.83
CA VAL A 129 -22.14 -6.52 -7.88
C VAL A 129 -23.29 -5.56 -8.21
N ASP A 130 -23.93 -5.01 -7.18
CA ASP A 130 -25.00 -4.02 -7.32
C ASP A 130 -24.53 -2.76 -8.07
N ASP A 131 -23.37 -2.22 -7.67
CA ASP A 131 -22.84 -0.99 -8.26
C ASP A 131 -22.25 -1.18 -9.67
N LEU A 132 -22.02 -2.43 -10.11
CA LEU A 132 -21.71 -2.80 -11.49
C LEU A 132 -22.97 -2.98 -12.36
N GLY A 133 -24.16 -2.76 -11.80
CA GLY A 133 -25.43 -2.75 -12.53
C GLY A 133 -26.19 -4.08 -12.52
N VAL A 134 -25.75 -5.07 -11.73
CA VAL A 134 -26.49 -6.31 -11.52
C VAL A 134 -27.39 -6.14 -10.30
N GLN A 135 -28.68 -5.91 -10.54
CA GLN A 135 -29.66 -5.72 -9.46
C GLN A 135 -29.72 -6.96 -8.55
N VAL A 136 -29.28 -6.78 -7.30
CA VAL A 136 -29.27 -7.83 -6.29
C VAL A 136 -30.70 -8.06 -5.80
N LYS A 137 -31.33 -9.17 -6.24
CA LYS A 137 -32.69 -9.56 -5.82
C LYS A 137 -32.68 -10.29 -4.48
N GLY A 138 -33.84 -10.42 -3.83
CA GLY A 138 -34.00 -11.00 -2.47
C GLY A 138 -33.24 -12.32 -2.22
N VAL A 139 -33.19 -13.23 -3.20
CA VAL A 139 -32.48 -14.53 -3.07
C VAL A 139 -30.95 -14.36 -3.02
N TRP A 140 -30.39 -13.32 -3.63
CA TRP A 140 -28.95 -13.07 -3.66
C TRP A 140 -28.38 -12.73 -2.29
N TRP A 141 -29.21 -12.28 -1.33
CA TRP A 141 -28.79 -12.08 0.06
C TRP A 141 -28.27 -13.36 0.72
N LEU A 142 -28.67 -14.55 0.24
CA LEU A 142 -28.10 -15.82 0.71
C LEU A 142 -26.59 -15.94 0.41
N LEU A 143 -26.08 -15.24 -0.62
CA LEU A 143 -24.65 -15.23 -0.94
C LEU A 143 -23.80 -14.54 0.14
N LEU A 144 -24.42 -13.77 1.05
CA LEU A 144 -23.76 -13.20 2.22
C LEU A 144 -23.09 -14.27 3.09
N PHE A 145 -23.67 -15.48 3.13
CA PHE A 145 -23.17 -16.59 3.93
C PHE A 145 -22.13 -17.45 3.20
N VAL A 146 -21.90 -17.24 1.90
CA VAL A 146 -20.90 -18.01 1.15
C VAL A 146 -19.50 -17.89 1.77
N PRO A 147 -19.02 -16.69 2.18
CA PRO A 147 -17.73 -16.59 2.84
C PRO A 147 -17.67 -17.29 4.21
N VAL A 148 -18.80 -17.33 4.91
CA VAL A 148 -18.93 -18.01 6.22
C VAL A 148 -18.80 -19.52 6.03
N VAL A 149 -19.57 -20.09 5.11
CA VAL A 149 -19.51 -21.54 4.79
C VAL A 149 -18.13 -21.90 4.27
N GLY A 150 -17.54 -21.06 3.40
CA GLY A 150 -16.19 -21.26 2.88
C GLY A 150 -15.13 -21.28 3.98
N TYR A 151 -15.22 -20.38 4.95
CA TYR A 151 -14.31 -20.36 6.10
C TYR A 151 -14.48 -21.60 6.98
N LEU A 152 -15.71 -21.99 7.33
CA LEU A 152 -15.97 -23.17 8.16
C LEU A 152 -15.45 -24.46 7.48
N ALA A 153 -15.69 -24.62 6.18
CA ALA A 153 -15.17 -25.75 5.40
C ALA A 153 -13.65 -25.74 5.32
N ALA A 154 -13.03 -24.58 5.05
CA ALA A 154 -11.58 -24.46 5.02
C ALA A 154 -10.95 -24.76 6.39
N ASN A 155 -11.60 -24.33 7.47
CA ASN A 155 -11.16 -24.60 8.84
C ASN A 155 -11.23 -26.10 9.17
N ALA A 156 -12.29 -26.80 8.74
CA ALA A 156 -12.43 -28.25 8.92
C ALA A 156 -11.31 -29.07 8.23
N ILE A 157 -10.74 -28.57 7.13
CA ILE A 157 -9.65 -29.22 6.38
C ILE A 157 -8.27 -28.68 6.83
N GLY A 158 -8.20 -27.90 7.92
CA GLY A 158 -6.95 -27.31 8.42
C GLY A 158 -6.36 -26.19 7.54
N LYS A 159 -7.13 -25.66 6.58
CA LYS A 159 -6.74 -24.58 5.66
C LYS A 159 -7.35 -23.22 6.04
N GLY A 160 -7.80 -23.04 7.29
CA GLY A 160 -8.42 -21.80 7.76
C GLY A 160 -7.54 -20.55 7.59
N VAL A 161 -6.22 -20.68 7.81
CA VAL A 161 -5.25 -19.58 7.62
C VAL A 161 -5.24 -19.10 6.16
N LEU A 162 -5.18 -20.04 5.21
CA LEU A 162 -5.19 -19.72 3.78
C LEU A 162 -6.48 -18.99 3.39
N TYR A 163 -7.62 -19.44 3.92
CA TYR A 163 -8.90 -18.79 3.67
C TYR A 163 -8.94 -17.36 4.19
N ARG A 164 -8.43 -17.11 5.41
CA ARG A 164 -8.30 -15.73 5.95
C ARG A 164 -7.41 -14.86 5.06
N CYS A 165 -6.31 -15.39 4.53
CA CYS A 165 -5.47 -14.67 3.57
C CYS A 165 -6.22 -14.33 2.27
N LEU A 166 -7.00 -15.27 1.73
CA LEU A 166 -7.82 -15.03 0.53
C LEU A 166 -8.92 -13.99 0.80
N LEU A 167 -9.55 -14.06 1.97
CA LEU A 167 -10.57 -13.10 2.40
C LEU A 167 -9.98 -11.69 2.56
N ALA A 168 -8.81 -11.59 3.20
CA ALA A 168 -8.07 -10.36 3.36
C ALA A 168 -7.66 -9.76 2.00
N LEU A 169 -7.25 -10.60 1.04
CA LEU A 169 -6.95 -10.17 -0.33
C LEU A 169 -8.22 -9.66 -1.03
N ALA A 170 -9.33 -10.39 -0.93
CA ALA A 170 -10.59 -10.03 -1.57
C ALA A 170 -11.13 -8.69 -1.03
N VAL A 171 -11.12 -8.49 0.30
CA VAL A 171 -11.55 -7.23 0.92
C VAL A 171 -10.57 -6.10 0.63
N GLY A 172 -9.27 -6.38 0.73
CA GLY A 172 -8.20 -5.42 0.44
C GLY A 172 -8.24 -4.90 -1.01
N CYS A 173 -8.65 -5.72 -1.97
CA CYS A 173 -8.89 -5.29 -3.34
C CYS A 173 -10.26 -4.64 -3.53
N GLY A 174 -11.31 -5.26 -2.99
CA GLY A 174 -12.70 -4.90 -3.27
C GLY A 174 -13.14 -3.57 -2.65
N ALA A 175 -12.68 -3.26 -1.44
CA ALA A 175 -13.10 -2.06 -0.73
C ALA A 175 -12.61 -0.76 -1.41
N PRO A 176 -11.33 -0.63 -1.82
CA PRO A 176 -10.90 0.48 -2.66
C PRO A 176 -11.68 0.56 -3.97
N VAL A 177 -11.89 -0.56 -4.67
CA VAL A 177 -12.65 -0.59 -5.93
C VAL A 177 -14.07 -0.05 -5.73
N LEU A 178 -14.77 -0.49 -4.68
CA LEU A 178 -16.11 0.00 -4.36
C LEU A 178 -16.10 1.51 -4.06
N GLY A 179 -15.11 2.00 -3.30
CA GLY A 179 -14.96 3.42 -3.03
C GLY A 179 -14.79 4.26 -4.31
N PHE A 180 -14.03 3.75 -5.28
CA PHE A 180 -13.88 4.38 -6.59
C PHE A 180 -15.18 4.36 -7.39
N LEU A 181 -15.88 3.22 -7.46
CA LEU A 181 -17.11 3.13 -8.25
C LEU A 181 -18.28 3.94 -7.67
N LYS A 182 -18.34 4.05 -6.35
CA LYS A 182 -19.42 4.75 -5.63
C LYS A 182 -19.23 6.26 -5.58
N TRP A 183 -17.98 6.74 -5.43
CA TRP A 183 -17.72 8.18 -5.24
C TRP A 183 -16.95 8.80 -6.38
N VAL A 184 -15.92 8.13 -6.90
CA VAL A 184 -15.04 8.70 -7.93
C VAL A 184 -15.71 8.64 -9.30
N TYR A 185 -16.25 7.50 -9.70
CA TYR A 185 -16.87 7.33 -11.01
C TYR A 185 -18.00 8.34 -11.31
N PRO A 186 -18.96 8.61 -10.39
CA PRO A 186 -19.98 9.63 -10.63
C PRO A 186 -19.42 11.05 -10.77
N SER A 187 -18.31 11.35 -10.09
CA SER A 187 -17.60 12.64 -10.20
C SER A 187 -16.91 12.80 -11.56
N LEU A 188 -16.46 11.70 -12.18
CA LEU A 188 -15.85 11.73 -13.52
C LEU A 188 -16.86 11.87 -14.65
N VAL A 189 -18.05 11.28 -14.50
CA VAL A 189 -19.06 11.20 -15.57
C VAL A 189 -20.14 12.27 -15.44
N GLY A 190 -20.31 12.85 -14.25
CA GLY A 190 -21.32 13.89 -14.01
C GLY A 190 -20.97 15.23 -14.67
N ASP A 191 -22.01 16.01 -15.00
CA ASP A 191 -21.89 17.34 -15.63
C ASP A 191 -21.46 18.46 -14.66
N LYS A 192 -21.06 18.11 -13.43
CA LYS A 192 -20.66 19.11 -12.43
C LYS A 192 -19.29 19.67 -12.78
N LYS A 193 -19.13 20.98 -12.62
CA LYS A 193 -17.80 21.62 -12.67
C LYS A 193 -16.96 21.05 -11.52
N GLY A 194 -15.94 20.27 -11.87
CA GLY A 194 -15.04 19.68 -10.90
C GLY A 194 -14.35 20.77 -10.07
N SER A 195 -14.17 20.49 -8.78
CA SER A 195 -13.52 21.39 -7.83
C SER A 195 -12.44 20.66 -7.05
N VAL A 196 -11.40 21.38 -6.63
CA VAL A 196 -10.38 20.86 -5.70
C VAL A 196 -11.04 20.37 -4.40
N GLY A 197 -12.09 21.06 -3.92
CA GLY A 197 -12.81 20.66 -2.71
C GLY A 197 -13.54 19.31 -2.86
N GLU A 198 -14.04 19.01 -4.07
CA GLU A 198 -14.60 17.69 -4.38
C GLU A 198 -13.50 16.62 -4.37
N GLY A 199 -12.35 16.91 -4.97
CA GLY A 199 -11.20 16.00 -4.95
C GLY A 199 -10.71 15.68 -3.54
N LEU A 200 -10.69 16.67 -2.64
CA LEU A 200 -10.37 16.45 -1.23
C LEU A 200 -11.40 15.54 -0.54
N LYS A 201 -12.69 15.75 -0.80
CA LYS A 201 -13.75 14.88 -0.30
C LYS A 201 -13.59 13.45 -0.82
N LEU A 202 -13.28 13.28 -2.11
CA LEU A 202 -13.02 11.96 -2.69
C LEU A 202 -11.81 11.28 -2.05
N LEU A 203 -10.73 12.03 -1.83
CA LEU A 203 -9.54 11.53 -1.15
C LEU A 203 -9.89 11.01 0.24
N VAL A 204 -10.61 11.79 1.06
CA VAL A 204 -10.98 11.39 2.42
C VAL A 204 -11.88 10.15 2.41
N LEU A 205 -12.94 10.13 1.61
CA LEU A 205 -13.89 9.01 1.57
C LEU A 205 -13.22 7.71 1.09
N THR A 206 -12.42 7.78 0.02
CA THR A 206 -11.73 6.60 -0.50
C THR A 206 -10.61 6.13 0.43
N SER A 207 -9.89 7.05 1.08
CA SER A 207 -8.88 6.69 2.08
C SER A 207 -9.48 6.08 3.33
N LEU A 208 -10.65 6.53 3.80
CA LEU A 208 -11.36 5.87 4.91
C LEU A 208 -11.79 4.45 4.52
N MET A 209 -12.25 4.25 3.29
CA MET A 209 -12.60 2.91 2.79
C MET A 209 -11.38 1.99 2.71
N SER A 210 -10.26 2.47 2.17
CA SER A 210 -9.01 1.71 2.10
C SER A 210 -8.43 1.44 3.50
N LEU A 211 -8.54 2.40 4.42
CA LEU A 211 -8.15 2.24 5.82
C LEU A 211 -8.97 1.14 6.49
N SER A 212 -10.29 1.11 6.28
CA SER A 212 -11.15 0.05 6.83
C SER A 212 -10.74 -1.33 6.32
N ALA A 213 -10.34 -1.44 5.05
CA ALA A 213 -9.84 -2.69 4.46
C ALA A 213 -8.47 -3.09 5.02
N GLY A 214 -7.60 -2.11 5.29
CA GLY A 214 -6.32 -2.32 5.96
C GLY A 214 -6.49 -2.81 7.40
N LEU A 215 -7.38 -2.19 8.17
CA LEU A 215 -7.72 -2.63 9.52
C LEU A 215 -8.35 -4.02 9.52
N PHE A 216 -9.22 -4.32 8.56
CA PHE A 216 -9.79 -5.65 8.35
C PHE A 216 -8.69 -6.69 8.07
N LEU A 217 -7.70 -6.35 7.26
CA LEU A 217 -6.56 -7.23 6.97
C LEU A 217 -5.70 -7.47 8.22
N ALA A 218 -5.37 -6.40 8.98
CA ALA A 218 -4.61 -6.51 10.23
C ALA A 218 -5.34 -7.36 11.27
N ALA A 219 -6.66 -7.19 11.39
CA ALA A 219 -7.52 -7.97 12.26
C ALA A 219 -7.52 -9.47 11.94
N LEU A 220 -7.63 -9.85 10.65
CA LEU A 220 -7.63 -11.26 10.23
C LEU A 220 -6.27 -11.96 10.40
N LEU A 221 -5.18 -11.19 10.36
CA LEU A 221 -3.80 -11.70 10.36
C LEU A 221 -3.08 -11.45 11.69
N SER A 222 -3.80 -11.14 12.77
CA SER A 222 -3.25 -10.77 14.09
C SER A 222 -2.60 -11.92 14.89
N GLU A 223 -2.41 -13.10 14.28
CA GLU A 223 -1.84 -14.28 14.93
C GLU A 223 -0.31 -14.20 15.04
N THR A 224 0.26 -14.79 16.10
CA THR A 224 1.71 -14.79 16.41
C THR A 224 2.62 -15.13 15.23
N THR A 225 2.27 -16.06 14.35
CA THR A 225 3.14 -16.44 13.23
C THR A 225 3.30 -15.33 12.18
N PHE A 226 2.27 -14.50 11.99
CA PHE A 226 2.32 -13.33 11.12
C PHE A 226 3.06 -12.16 11.78
N LEU A 227 2.84 -11.95 13.07
CA LEU A 227 3.54 -10.90 13.85
C LEU A 227 5.05 -11.18 13.95
N LEU A 228 5.43 -12.45 14.14
CA LEU A 228 6.83 -12.89 14.13
C LEU A 228 7.46 -12.90 12.72
N GLY A 229 6.67 -12.66 11.67
CA GLY A 229 7.14 -12.62 10.28
C GLY A 229 7.43 -13.98 9.65
N LEU A 230 7.07 -15.09 10.32
CA LEU A 230 7.22 -16.46 9.83
C LEU A 230 6.27 -16.75 8.67
N ASP A 231 5.07 -16.18 8.74
CA ASP A 231 4.12 -16.15 7.63
C ASP A 231 4.09 -14.73 7.05
N ARG A 232 4.50 -14.61 5.79
CA ARG A 232 4.35 -13.37 5.02
C ARG A 232 3.08 -13.42 4.20
N PHE A 233 2.30 -12.34 4.22
CA PHE A 233 1.15 -12.19 3.34
C PHE A 233 1.63 -12.18 1.88
N ARG A 234 1.45 -13.31 1.18
CA ARG A 234 1.92 -13.47 -0.21
C ARG A 234 1.16 -12.58 -1.21
N GLY A 235 -0.01 -12.06 -0.81
CA GLY A 235 -0.88 -11.22 -1.62
C GLY A 235 -0.44 -9.77 -1.75
N VAL A 236 0.66 -9.32 -1.11
CA VAL A 236 1.13 -7.92 -1.15
C VAL A 236 1.26 -7.39 -2.59
N LYS A 237 1.88 -8.18 -3.48
CA LYS A 237 2.05 -7.79 -4.89
C LYS A 237 0.71 -7.71 -5.61
N LEU A 238 -0.18 -8.66 -5.34
CA LEU A 238 -1.53 -8.69 -5.92
C LEU A 238 -2.39 -7.52 -5.43
N LEU A 239 -2.26 -7.07 -4.18
CA LEU A 239 -2.92 -5.85 -3.70
C LEU A 239 -2.38 -4.62 -4.44
N THR A 240 -1.07 -4.45 -4.44
CA THR A 240 -0.41 -3.24 -4.95
C THR A 240 -0.67 -3.03 -6.45
N LEU A 241 -0.66 -4.11 -7.23
CA LEU A 241 -0.87 -4.07 -8.68
C LEU A 241 -2.31 -4.34 -9.08
N GLY A 242 -3.01 -5.20 -8.35
CA GLY A 242 -4.38 -5.59 -8.67
C GLY A 242 -5.37 -4.47 -8.42
N VAL A 243 -5.23 -3.70 -7.33
CA VAL A 243 -6.18 -2.61 -7.01
C VAL A 243 -6.31 -1.58 -8.15
N PRO A 244 -5.23 -0.96 -8.68
CA PRO A 244 -5.38 0.01 -9.75
C PRO A 244 -5.93 -0.62 -11.05
N VAL A 245 -5.56 -1.86 -11.37
CA VAL A 245 -6.10 -2.58 -12.55
C VAL A 245 -7.59 -2.84 -12.40
N LEU A 246 -8.02 -3.33 -11.25
CA LEU A 246 -9.42 -3.64 -10.97
C LEU A 246 -10.29 -2.38 -10.99
N ILE A 247 -9.78 -1.24 -10.51
CA ILE A 247 -10.48 0.05 -10.60
C ILE A 247 -10.72 0.43 -12.06
N ILE A 248 -9.68 0.39 -12.91
CA ILE A 248 -9.81 0.73 -14.33
C ILE A 248 -10.75 -0.24 -15.04
N LEU A 249 -10.61 -1.54 -14.79
CA LEU A 249 -11.49 -2.56 -15.35
C LEU A 249 -12.94 -2.30 -14.96
N ALA A 250 -13.21 -2.02 -13.69
CA ALA A 250 -14.55 -1.74 -13.20
C ALA A 250 -15.14 -0.45 -13.81
N PHE A 251 -14.32 0.58 -14.04
CA PHE A 251 -14.75 1.82 -14.72
C PHE A 251 -15.14 1.55 -16.17
N VAL A 252 -14.36 0.74 -16.88
CA VAL A 252 -14.65 0.35 -18.27
C VAL A 252 -15.93 -0.48 -18.34
N LEU A 253 -16.09 -1.47 -17.46
CA LEU A 253 -17.29 -2.31 -17.39
C LEU A 253 -18.56 -1.51 -17.05
N LYS A 254 -18.45 -0.49 -16.19
CA LYS A 254 -19.58 0.38 -15.83
C LYS A 254 -19.93 1.39 -16.93
N ARG A 255 -18.95 1.79 -17.76
CA ARG A 255 -19.13 2.82 -18.79
C ARG A 255 -19.53 2.27 -20.16
N PHE A 256 -19.08 1.06 -20.50
CA PHE A 256 -19.23 0.46 -21.83
C PHE A 256 -19.90 -0.92 -21.74
N THR A 257 -20.81 -1.19 -22.68
CA THR A 257 -21.41 -2.52 -22.81
C THR A 257 -20.39 -3.52 -23.35
N PHE A 258 -20.52 -4.79 -22.97
CA PHE A 258 -19.63 -5.87 -23.44
C PHE A 258 -19.46 -5.91 -24.98
N THR A 259 -20.54 -5.63 -25.72
CA THR A 259 -20.53 -5.55 -27.19
C THR A 259 -19.68 -4.39 -27.72
N GLN A 260 -19.67 -3.24 -27.05
CA GLN A 260 -18.85 -2.08 -27.41
C GLN A 260 -17.37 -2.32 -27.11
N ILE A 261 -17.06 -2.98 -25.99
CA ILE A 261 -15.70 -3.36 -25.63
C ILE A 261 -15.13 -4.32 -26.70
N TRP A 262 -15.90 -5.34 -27.07
CA TRP A 262 -15.48 -6.34 -28.06
C TRP A 262 -15.35 -5.76 -29.47
N GLY A 263 -16.24 -4.85 -29.86
CA GLY A 263 -16.16 -4.11 -31.13
C GLY A 263 -14.97 -3.14 -31.17
N GLY A 264 -14.68 -2.47 -30.05
CA GLY A 264 -13.54 -1.57 -29.84
C GLY A 264 -12.18 -2.28 -29.99
N LEU A 265 -12.06 -3.49 -29.44
CA LEU A 265 -10.87 -4.34 -29.60
C LEU A 265 -10.61 -4.74 -31.06
N ARG A 266 -11.65 -4.79 -31.89
CA ARG A 266 -11.57 -5.11 -33.33
C ARG A 266 -11.47 -3.88 -34.23
N SER A 267 -11.59 -2.68 -33.70
CA SER A 267 -11.43 -1.45 -34.47
C SER A 267 -9.96 -1.04 -34.53
N TYR A 268 -9.58 -0.25 -35.53
CA TYR A 268 -8.25 0.36 -35.60
C TYR A 268 -8.00 1.19 -34.35
N VAL A 269 -7.09 0.74 -33.48
CA VAL A 269 -6.66 1.50 -32.31
C VAL A 269 -6.00 2.77 -32.82
N ALA A 270 -6.62 3.91 -32.53
CA ALA A 270 -6.03 5.19 -32.89
C ALA A 270 -4.68 5.34 -32.18
N VAL A 271 -3.66 5.85 -32.89
CA VAL A 271 -2.26 5.91 -32.41
C VAL A 271 -2.15 6.54 -31.02
N TYR A 272 -2.98 7.55 -30.70
CA TYR A 272 -2.99 8.18 -29.37
C TYR A 272 -3.49 7.26 -28.24
N GLN A 273 -4.42 6.34 -28.52
CA GLN A 273 -4.92 5.35 -27.54
C GLN A 273 -3.86 4.29 -27.27
N ALA A 274 -3.15 3.85 -28.32
CA ALA A 274 -2.01 2.94 -28.19
C ALA A 274 -0.86 3.58 -27.41
N LEU A 275 -0.61 4.89 -27.63
CA LEU A 275 0.45 5.64 -26.94
C LEU A 275 0.10 5.85 -25.46
N LEU A 276 -1.14 6.19 -25.14
CA LEU A 276 -1.62 6.29 -23.75
C LEU A 276 -1.60 4.92 -23.06
N ALA A 277 -2.04 3.86 -23.73
CA ALA A 277 -1.95 2.49 -23.22
C ALA A 277 -0.50 2.06 -22.99
N GLY A 278 0.42 2.42 -23.89
CA GLY A 278 1.85 2.19 -23.76
C GLY A 278 2.47 2.94 -22.57
N VAL A 279 2.07 4.19 -22.32
CA VAL A 279 2.50 4.96 -21.14
C VAL A 279 1.95 4.34 -19.85
N VAL A 280 0.68 3.95 -19.83
CA VAL A 280 0.07 3.28 -18.68
C VAL A 280 0.73 1.94 -18.41
N ALA A 281 0.95 1.12 -19.43
CA ALA A 281 1.62 -0.17 -19.34
C ALA A 281 3.10 -0.02 -18.95
N GLY A 282 3.80 0.99 -19.47
CA GLY A 282 5.17 1.32 -19.11
C GLY A 282 5.31 1.78 -17.66
N LEU A 283 4.38 2.62 -17.19
CA LEU A 283 4.29 3.03 -15.79
C LEU A 283 3.99 1.81 -14.89
N PHE A 284 3.08 0.94 -15.31
CA PHE A 284 2.75 -0.31 -14.61
C PHE A 284 3.95 -1.25 -14.54
N GLY A 285 4.66 -1.47 -15.65
CA GLY A 285 5.86 -2.30 -15.72
C GLY A 285 7.00 -1.74 -14.86
N PHE A 286 7.20 -0.41 -14.88
CA PHE A 286 8.16 0.25 -14.01
C PHE A 286 7.82 0.08 -12.53
N LEU A 287 6.54 0.23 -12.15
CA LEU A 287 6.09 0.01 -10.77
C LEU A 287 6.19 -1.46 -10.34
N PHE A 288 5.94 -2.40 -11.25
CA PHE A 288 6.15 -3.84 -11.02
C PHE A 288 7.62 -4.14 -10.71
N LEU A 289 8.53 -3.62 -11.53
CA LEU A 289 9.97 -3.77 -11.33
C LEU A 289 10.45 -3.08 -10.03
N ARG A 290 9.85 -1.93 -9.66
CA ARG A 290 10.17 -1.19 -8.43
C ARG A 290 9.65 -1.85 -7.14
N THR A 291 8.66 -2.73 -7.22
CA THR A 291 8.10 -3.46 -6.05
C THR A 291 8.86 -4.76 -5.75
N GLY A 292 9.87 -5.11 -6.55
CA GLY A 292 10.81 -6.21 -6.30
C GLY A 292 11.85 -5.88 -5.22
N ASN A 293 12.28 -6.91 -4.50
CA ASN A 293 13.00 -6.92 -3.21
C ASN A 293 14.41 -6.28 -3.17
N ASP A 294 14.78 -5.42 -4.13
CA ASP A 294 16.11 -4.75 -4.21
C ASP A 294 16.00 -3.25 -4.56
N ALA A 295 14.85 -2.63 -4.32
CA ALA A 295 14.62 -1.21 -4.61
C ALA A 295 15.32 -0.22 -3.66
N GLY A 296 16.28 -0.68 -2.84
CA GLY A 296 17.21 0.20 -2.14
C GLY A 296 18.06 1.03 -3.12
N GLY A 297 18.33 0.50 -4.33
CA GLY A 297 19.20 1.09 -5.35
C GLY A 297 18.56 2.11 -6.31
N ALA A 298 17.23 2.14 -6.45
CA ALA A 298 16.54 2.89 -7.52
C ALA A 298 15.86 4.21 -7.08
N ALA A 299 15.98 4.62 -5.82
CA ALA A 299 15.55 5.95 -5.39
C ALA A 299 16.64 6.97 -5.73
N SER A 300 16.27 8.14 -6.24
CA SER A 300 17.24 9.23 -6.44
C SER A 300 17.85 9.61 -5.09
N ASP A 301 19.12 10.04 -5.07
CA ASP A 301 19.78 10.42 -3.81
C ASP A 301 19.07 11.59 -3.10
N TRP A 302 18.39 12.44 -3.86
CA TRP A 302 17.47 13.46 -3.35
C TRP A 302 16.26 12.85 -2.62
N GLU A 303 15.55 11.90 -3.24
CA GLU A 303 14.42 11.20 -2.62
C GLU A 303 14.86 10.50 -1.33
N ARG A 304 16.06 9.91 -1.31
CA ARG A 304 16.63 9.29 -0.10
C ARG A 304 16.89 10.31 0.99
N THR A 305 17.51 11.45 0.66
CA THR A 305 17.84 12.51 1.61
C THR A 305 16.58 13.11 2.22
N LEU A 306 15.59 13.43 1.40
CA LEU A 306 14.31 13.97 1.87
C LEU A 306 13.56 12.97 2.77
N ARG A 307 13.63 11.67 2.47
CA ARG A 307 13.08 10.63 3.36
C ARG A 307 13.77 10.62 4.73
N VAL A 308 15.10 10.78 4.79
CA VAL A 308 15.83 10.83 6.07
C VAL A 308 15.46 12.08 6.86
N VAL A 309 15.35 13.25 6.21
CA VAL A 309 14.92 14.49 6.86
C VAL A 309 13.51 14.37 7.43
N LEU A 310 12.58 13.79 6.66
CA LEU A 310 11.21 13.56 7.13
C LEU A 310 11.16 12.50 8.25
N ASP A 311 12.00 11.46 8.20
CA ASP A 311 12.11 10.46 9.27
C ASP A 311 12.58 11.10 10.58
N GLN A 312 13.60 11.97 10.51
CA GLN A 312 14.12 12.70 11.67
C GLN A 312 13.14 13.74 12.22
N ALA A 313 12.36 14.39 11.35
CA ALA A 313 11.40 15.42 11.75
C ALA A 313 10.07 14.84 12.30
N LEU A 314 9.61 13.70 11.76
CA LEU A 314 8.28 13.15 12.02
C LEU A 314 8.31 11.83 12.80
N GLY A 315 9.50 11.23 13.01
CA GLY A 315 9.68 9.96 13.71
C GLY A 315 9.17 8.71 12.95
N VAL A 316 8.48 8.89 11.82
CA VAL A 316 7.92 7.84 10.97
C VAL A 316 8.17 8.17 9.51
N ARG A 317 8.71 7.20 8.75
CA ARG A 317 8.98 7.36 7.32
C ARG A 317 7.68 7.46 6.50
N PRO A 318 7.36 8.63 5.88
CA PRO A 318 6.21 8.73 4.99
C PRO A 318 6.54 8.12 3.62
N ARG A 319 5.56 7.44 3.02
CA ARG A 319 5.72 6.82 1.69
C ARG A 319 5.69 7.90 0.59
N PHE A 320 6.87 8.28 0.12
CA PHE A 320 7.10 9.33 -0.88
C PHE A 320 6.17 9.28 -2.10
N LYS A 321 5.98 8.09 -2.68
CA LYS A 321 5.12 7.89 -3.86
C LYS A 321 3.64 8.21 -3.60
N GLU A 322 3.16 8.04 -2.36
CA GLU A 322 1.75 8.21 -2.01
C GLU A 322 1.42 9.69 -1.85
N PHE A 323 2.20 10.43 -1.06
CA PHE A 323 1.92 11.85 -0.82
C PHE A 323 2.36 12.77 -1.96
N MET A 324 3.38 12.42 -2.75
CA MET A 324 3.84 13.31 -3.84
C MET A 324 3.03 13.17 -5.14
N VAL A 325 2.54 11.97 -5.44
CA VAL A 325 1.93 11.69 -6.75
C VAL A 325 0.52 11.16 -6.61
N ALA A 326 0.31 10.11 -5.81
CA ALA A 326 -0.96 9.41 -5.80
C ALA A 326 -2.13 10.21 -5.18
N HIS A 327 -1.96 10.70 -3.95
CA HIS A 327 -2.99 11.49 -3.28
C HIS A 327 -3.23 12.86 -3.94
N PRO A 328 -2.19 13.61 -4.39
CA PRO A 328 -2.39 14.81 -5.19
C PRO A 328 -3.17 14.54 -6.48
N ALA A 329 -2.90 13.42 -7.16
CA ALA A 329 -3.66 13.04 -8.35
C ALA A 329 -5.16 12.84 -8.04
N MET A 330 -5.49 12.25 -6.89
CA MET A 330 -6.89 12.11 -6.45
C MET A 330 -7.57 13.47 -6.24
N VAL A 331 -6.86 14.44 -5.65
CA VAL A 331 -7.40 15.79 -5.42
C VAL A 331 -7.62 16.54 -6.73
N CYS A 332 -6.72 16.38 -7.70
CA CYS A 332 -6.84 17.01 -9.01
C CYS A 332 -7.84 16.31 -9.95
N LEU A 333 -8.24 15.08 -9.64
CA LEU A 333 -9.00 14.21 -10.54
C LEU A 333 -10.34 14.83 -11.03
N PRO A 334 -11.21 15.42 -10.18
CA PRO A 334 -12.46 16.02 -10.66
C PRO A 334 -12.23 17.22 -11.60
N LEU A 335 -11.19 18.02 -11.33
CA LEU A 335 -10.80 19.14 -12.20
C LEU A 335 -10.37 18.63 -13.59
N VAL A 336 -9.51 17.61 -13.62
CA VAL A 336 -9.05 17.01 -14.87
C VAL A 336 -10.21 16.40 -15.64
N ALA A 337 -11.09 15.67 -14.97
CA ALA A 337 -12.26 15.05 -15.59
C ALA A 337 -13.19 16.10 -16.24
N SER A 338 -13.50 17.17 -15.51
CA SER A 338 -14.40 18.22 -16.01
C SER A 338 -13.83 19.07 -17.16
N ARG A 339 -12.50 19.15 -17.31
CA ARG A 339 -11.86 20.03 -18.31
C ARG A 339 -11.24 19.30 -19.48
N LEU A 340 -10.61 18.15 -19.22
CA LEU A 340 -9.91 17.34 -20.23
C LEU A 340 -10.71 16.10 -20.64
N GLY A 341 -11.80 15.80 -19.95
CA GLY A 341 -12.70 14.68 -20.24
C GLY A 341 -12.25 13.35 -19.63
N PHE A 342 -13.01 12.30 -19.96
CA PHE A 342 -12.89 10.99 -19.33
C PHE A 342 -11.53 10.30 -19.61
N LEU A 343 -11.05 10.30 -20.86
CA LEU A 343 -9.83 9.55 -21.22
C LEU A 343 -8.58 10.03 -20.45
N PRO A 344 -8.25 11.34 -20.38
CA PRO A 344 -7.11 11.81 -19.60
C PRO A 344 -7.28 11.59 -18.09
N SER A 345 -8.52 11.60 -17.59
CA SER A 345 -8.80 11.36 -16.17
C SER A 345 -8.44 9.93 -15.73
N LEU A 346 -8.42 8.95 -16.64
CA LEU A 346 -8.06 7.56 -16.30
C LEU A 346 -6.61 7.43 -15.80
N LEU A 347 -5.68 8.27 -16.27
CA LEU A 347 -4.33 8.32 -15.73
C LEU A 347 -4.33 8.75 -14.25
N PHE A 348 -5.14 9.76 -13.92
CA PHE A 348 -5.30 10.23 -12.55
C PHE A 348 -6.02 9.20 -11.67
N VAL A 349 -6.99 8.46 -12.22
CA VAL A 349 -7.62 7.30 -11.55
C VAL A 349 -6.59 6.22 -11.22
N LEU A 350 -5.70 5.91 -12.18
CA LEU A 350 -4.63 4.93 -11.98
C LEU A 350 -3.67 5.36 -10.86
N LEU A 351 -3.21 6.61 -10.89
CA LEU A 351 -2.32 7.18 -9.87
C LEU A 351 -2.99 7.21 -8.49
N ALA A 352 -4.25 7.64 -8.43
CA ALA A 352 -5.02 7.63 -7.20
C ALA A 352 -5.22 6.20 -6.66
N GLY A 353 -5.48 5.24 -7.55
CA GLY A 353 -5.61 3.82 -7.23
C GLY A 353 -4.34 3.25 -6.61
N ILE A 354 -3.15 3.66 -7.09
CA ILE A 354 -1.86 3.27 -6.49
C ILE A 354 -1.73 3.78 -5.05
N GLY A 355 -2.22 5.00 -4.77
CA GLY A 355 -2.23 5.57 -3.42
C GLY A 355 -3.13 4.77 -2.48
N GLN A 356 -4.35 4.45 -2.92
CA GLN A 356 -5.28 3.65 -2.14
C GLN A 356 -4.80 2.21 -1.93
N ALA A 357 -4.18 1.60 -2.94
CA ALA A 357 -3.51 0.31 -2.81
C ALA A 357 -2.37 0.36 -1.78
N GLY A 358 -1.62 1.47 -1.76
CA GLY A 358 -0.56 1.75 -0.81
C GLY A 358 -1.04 1.80 0.65
N ILE A 359 -2.21 2.40 0.90
CA ILE A 359 -2.83 2.38 2.24
C ILE A 359 -3.04 0.95 2.70
N VAL A 360 -3.74 0.11 1.91
CA VAL A 360 -4.03 -1.28 2.27
C VAL A 360 -2.74 -2.10 2.42
N ASP A 361 -1.77 -1.91 1.53
CA ASP A 361 -0.47 -2.57 1.58
C ASP A 361 0.33 -2.24 2.85
N THR A 362 0.14 -1.04 3.41
CA THR A 362 0.81 -0.68 4.67
C THR A 362 0.37 -1.60 5.81
N PHE A 363 -0.91 -1.99 5.86
CA PHE A 363 -1.43 -2.94 6.85
C PHE A 363 -1.10 -4.40 6.52
N ALA A 364 -0.70 -4.72 5.28
CA ALA A 364 -0.22 -6.05 4.91
C ALA A 364 1.13 -6.40 5.56
N HIS A 365 1.84 -5.39 6.06
CA HIS A 365 3.07 -5.54 6.86
C HIS A 365 2.72 -5.66 8.35
N VAL A 366 2.02 -6.75 8.71
CA VAL A 366 1.41 -6.98 10.03
C VAL A 366 2.40 -6.90 11.21
N HIS A 367 3.70 -7.07 10.95
CA HIS A 367 4.76 -6.91 11.95
C HIS A 367 5.04 -5.45 12.36
N THR A 368 4.51 -4.49 11.60
CA THR A 368 4.63 -3.06 11.95
C THR A 368 3.58 -2.72 13.00
N PRO A 369 3.94 -2.05 14.10
CA PRO A 369 2.97 -1.56 15.08
C PRO A 369 1.84 -0.76 14.42
N LEU A 370 0.61 -0.95 14.94
CA LEU A 370 -0.60 -0.39 14.34
C LEU A 370 -0.62 1.14 14.40
N ASP A 371 -0.16 1.71 15.51
CA ASP A 371 0.02 3.14 15.73
C ASP A 371 0.97 3.78 14.72
N VAL A 372 2.16 3.19 14.51
CA VAL A 372 3.13 3.65 13.49
C VAL A 372 2.51 3.59 12.09
N THR A 373 1.76 2.52 11.81
CA THR A 373 1.05 2.34 10.54
C THR A 373 -0.02 3.42 10.32
N LEU A 374 -0.81 3.73 11.34
CA LEU A 374 -1.85 4.76 11.28
C LEU A 374 -1.25 6.16 11.09
N ILE A 375 -0.18 6.49 11.81
CA ILE A 375 0.54 7.76 11.66
C ILE A 375 1.07 7.89 10.22
N ARG A 376 1.69 6.84 9.67
CA ARG A 376 2.19 6.84 8.29
C ARG A 376 1.09 7.13 7.26
N VAL A 377 -0.07 6.49 7.40
CA VAL A 377 -1.22 6.73 6.51
C VAL A 377 -1.76 8.15 6.68
N GLY A 378 -1.91 8.62 7.92
CA GLY A 378 -2.36 9.98 8.22
C GLY A 378 -1.46 11.05 7.61
N LEU A 379 -0.15 10.93 7.79
CA LEU A 379 0.84 11.83 7.20
C LEU A 379 0.82 11.78 5.67
N GLY A 380 0.70 10.57 5.09
CA GLY A 380 0.60 10.38 3.64
C GLY A 380 -0.59 11.11 3.03
N VAL A 381 -1.78 10.95 3.63
CA VAL A 381 -3.01 11.62 3.19
C VAL A 381 -2.94 13.13 3.43
N LEU A 382 -2.40 13.58 4.57
CA LEU A 382 -2.29 15.00 4.92
C LEU A 382 -1.37 15.75 3.94
N PHE A 383 -0.13 15.29 3.77
CA PHE A 383 0.80 15.92 2.83
C PHE A 383 0.32 15.81 1.39
N GLY A 384 -0.30 14.68 1.05
CA GLY A 384 -0.94 14.48 -0.24
C GLY A 384 -2.07 15.46 -0.52
N ALA A 385 -2.90 15.75 0.48
CA ALA A 385 -3.94 16.76 0.40
C ALA A 385 -3.33 18.15 0.17
N ILE A 386 -2.33 18.55 0.97
CA ILE A 386 -1.68 19.87 0.84
C ILE A 386 -1.09 20.06 -0.56
N ILE A 387 -0.31 19.10 -1.04
CA ILE A 387 0.30 19.14 -2.37
C ILE A 387 -0.78 19.13 -3.46
N GLY A 388 -1.83 18.33 -3.29
CA GLY A 388 -2.99 18.29 -4.18
C GLY A 388 -3.74 19.62 -4.27
N LEU A 389 -3.92 20.32 -3.14
CA LEU A 389 -4.53 21.65 -3.10
C LEU A 389 -3.69 22.67 -3.87
N MET A 390 -2.37 22.68 -3.66
CA MET A 390 -1.46 23.57 -4.40
C MET A 390 -1.48 23.28 -5.90
N ALA A 391 -1.37 21.99 -6.28
CA ALA A 391 -1.36 21.57 -7.68
C ALA A 391 -2.70 21.85 -8.37
N GLY A 392 -3.82 21.55 -7.72
CA GLY A 392 -5.16 21.80 -8.23
C GLY A 392 -5.49 23.30 -8.33
N GLY A 393 -5.01 24.10 -7.37
CA GLY A 393 -5.09 25.55 -7.41
C GLY A 393 -4.30 26.14 -8.59
N LEU A 394 -3.06 25.69 -8.77
CA LEU A 394 -2.20 26.09 -9.90
C LEU A 394 -2.82 25.69 -11.24
N PHE A 395 -3.32 24.46 -11.36
CA PHE A 395 -4.03 23.99 -12.55
C PHE A 395 -5.27 24.83 -12.84
N SER A 396 -6.02 25.20 -11.79
CA SER A 396 -7.19 26.06 -11.93
C SER A 396 -6.87 27.47 -12.42
N PHE A 397 -5.70 27.99 -12.06
CA PHE A 397 -5.23 29.32 -12.48
C PHE A 397 -4.59 29.33 -13.88
N LEU A 398 -3.80 28.32 -14.23
CA LEU A 398 -3.04 28.27 -15.48
C LEU A 398 -3.89 27.84 -16.68
N GLU A 399 -4.77 26.87 -16.51
CA GLU A 399 -5.49 26.26 -17.64
C GLU A 399 -6.35 27.27 -18.43
N PRO A 400 -7.12 28.19 -17.83
CA PRO A 400 -7.87 29.19 -18.60
C PRO A 400 -6.97 30.09 -19.45
N LYS A 401 -5.79 30.46 -18.93
CA LYS A 401 -4.81 31.31 -19.60
C LYS A 401 -4.12 30.59 -20.75
N VAL A 402 -3.74 29.34 -20.54
CA VAL A 402 -3.10 28.49 -21.55
C VAL A 402 -4.10 28.15 -22.66
N THR A 403 -5.33 27.78 -22.31
CA THR A 403 -6.39 27.49 -23.29
C THR A 403 -6.73 28.73 -24.11
N ALA A 404 -6.77 29.93 -23.51
CA ALA A 404 -6.93 31.19 -24.22
C ALA A 404 -5.77 31.51 -25.16
N LEU A 405 -4.52 31.31 -24.72
CA LEU A 405 -3.32 31.50 -25.55
C LEU A 405 -3.24 30.52 -26.73
N ILE A 406 -3.61 29.26 -26.51
CA ILE A 406 -3.67 28.24 -27.57
C ILE A 406 -4.78 28.59 -28.57
N LYS A 407 -5.99 28.95 -28.10
CA LYS A 407 -7.07 29.39 -28.99
C LYS A 407 -6.69 30.63 -29.79
N ALA A 408 -5.97 31.58 -29.19
CA ALA A 408 -5.45 32.75 -29.91
C ALA A 408 -4.43 32.39 -30.99
N ARG A 409 -3.50 31.46 -30.71
CA ARG A 409 -2.48 30.98 -31.68
C ARG A 409 -3.02 30.05 -32.77
N VAL A 410 -4.04 29.27 -32.47
CA VAL A 410 -4.67 28.33 -33.42
C VAL A 410 -5.71 29.07 -34.27
N GLY A 411 -6.48 29.98 -33.66
CA GLY A 411 -7.42 30.84 -34.38
C GLY A 411 -6.74 31.85 -35.31
N SER A 412 -5.49 32.25 -35.04
CA SER A 412 -4.72 33.09 -35.96
C SER A 412 -4.14 32.34 -37.17
N ARG A 413 -4.25 31.00 -37.22
CA ARG A 413 -3.75 30.18 -38.34
C ARG A 413 -4.86 29.70 -39.30
N SER A 414 -6.14 29.95 -39.00
CA SER A 414 -7.27 29.53 -39.85
C SER A 414 -7.84 30.64 -40.73
N VAL A 415 -7.13 31.75 -40.92
CA VAL A 415 -7.52 32.82 -41.86
C VAL A 415 -6.30 33.28 -42.67
N SER A 416 -6.05 32.57 -43.76
CA SER A 416 -5.53 33.16 -44.99
C SER A 416 -5.94 32.23 -46.15
N PRO A 417 -6.72 32.73 -47.13
CA PRO A 417 -7.27 31.95 -48.24
C PRO A 417 -6.20 31.37 -49.17
#